data_AF-A0A7S3CKZ3-F1
#
_entry.id   AF-A0A7S3CKZ3-F1
#
_cell.length_a   1.000
_cell.length_b   1.000
_cell.length_c   1.000
_cell.angle_alpha   90.00
_cell.angle_beta   90.00
_cell.angle_gamma   90.00
#
_symmetry.space_group_name_H-M   'P 1'
#
loop_
_entity.id
_entity.type
_entity.pdbx_description
1 polymer ?
#
loop_
_entity_poly.entity_id
_entity_poly.type
_entity_poly.pdbx_seq_one_letter_code
_entity_poly.pdbx_strand_id
1 'polypeptide(L)'
;MEEKVYKSNKISLEFLKQLKDSEVEIDCLKSYIVDLKQRMTVYLPVKDDPVDRKLADFINNFQDRNKLKIMFLREKPDLYQFGSKKVSIKIDAQGNLKVKVGGGFLTITEFVDQYTPIEVEKLEKLGGHGQ
;
A
#
# COMPACT_ATOMS: atom_id res chain seq x y z
N MET A 1 -5.08 29.93 -49.98
CA MET A 1 -4.92 30.11 -48.52
C MET A 1 -5.61 28.96 -47.77
N GLU A 2 -6.85 28.64 -48.13
CA GLU A 2 -7.66 27.56 -47.53
C GLU A 2 -7.02 26.16 -47.60
N GLU A 3 -6.40 25.77 -48.71
CA GLU A 3 -5.82 24.43 -48.85
C GLU A 3 -4.65 24.16 -47.86
N LYS A 4 -3.86 25.20 -47.57
CA LYS A 4 -2.78 25.12 -46.55
C LYS A 4 -3.36 25.00 -45.14
N VAL A 5 -4.42 25.75 -44.86
CA VAL A 5 -5.14 25.68 -43.58
C VAL A 5 -5.78 24.31 -43.39
N TYR A 6 -6.40 23.77 -44.45
CA TYR A 6 -6.98 22.42 -44.43
C TYR A 6 -5.94 21.33 -44.16
N LYS A 7 -4.80 21.38 -44.85
CA LYS A 7 -3.68 20.43 -44.63
C LYS A 7 -3.14 20.54 -43.20
N SER A 8 -2.94 21.76 -42.71
CA SER A 8 -2.48 21.99 -41.33
C SER A 8 -3.47 21.43 -40.30
N ASN A 9 -4.76 21.67 -40.47
CA ASN A 9 -5.79 21.19 -39.56
C ASN A 9 -5.88 19.65 -39.56
N LYS A 10 -5.71 19.01 -40.73
CA LYS A 10 -5.68 17.56 -40.84
C LYS A 10 -4.50 16.96 -40.06
N ILE A 11 -3.30 17.56 -40.19
CA ILE A 11 -2.10 17.13 -39.46
C ILE A 11 -2.27 17.34 -37.95
N SER A 12 -2.79 18.49 -37.53
CA SER A 12 -3.08 18.75 -36.11
C SER A 12 -4.06 17.73 -35.53
N LEU A 13 -5.08 17.33 -36.31
CA LEU A 13 -6.04 16.32 -35.88
C LEU A 13 -5.39 14.94 -35.72
N GLU A 14 -4.47 14.56 -36.62
CA GLU A 14 -3.69 13.32 -36.49
C GLU A 14 -2.80 13.35 -35.24
N PHE A 15 -2.11 14.45 -34.97
CA PHE A 15 -1.32 14.60 -33.74
C PHE A 15 -2.18 14.51 -32.48
N LEU A 16 -3.35 15.14 -32.47
CA LEU A 16 -4.27 15.06 -31.33
C LEU A 16 -4.75 13.62 -31.08
N LYS A 17 -5.00 12.84 -32.13
CA LYS A 17 -5.33 11.42 -31.98
C LYS A 17 -4.18 10.62 -31.38
N GLN A 18 -2.97 10.80 -31.91
CA GLN A 18 -1.78 10.12 -31.39
C GLN A 18 -1.50 10.48 -29.93
N LEU A 19 -1.66 11.75 -29.55
CA LEU A 19 -1.57 12.17 -28.16
C LEU A 19 -2.61 11.46 -27.31
N LYS A 20 -3.85 11.37 -27.78
CA LYS A 20 -4.91 10.70 -27.05
C LYS A 20 -4.64 9.20 -26.85
N ASP A 21 -4.16 8.53 -27.89
CA ASP A 21 -3.81 7.12 -27.83
C ASP A 21 -2.63 6.89 -26.87
N SER A 22 -1.64 7.78 -26.90
CA SER A 22 -0.49 7.75 -26.00
C SER A 22 -0.89 7.99 -24.54
N GLU A 23 -1.85 8.88 -24.26
CA GLU A 23 -2.39 9.08 -22.91
C GLU A 23 -3.02 7.79 -22.37
N VAL A 24 -3.81 7.09 -23.20
CA VAL A 24 -4.45 5.82 -22.82
C VAL A 24 -3.40 4.75 -22.54
N GLU A 25 -2.37 4.66 -23.38
CA GLU A 25 -1.27 3.71 -23.18
C GLU A 25 -0.51 4.00 -21.87
N ILE A 26 -0.21 5.26 -21.59
CA ILE A 26 0.44 5.69 -20.35
C ILE A 26 -0.39 5.26 -19.13
N ASP A 27 -1.71 5.44 -19.16
CA ASP A 27 -2.58 5.07 -18.04
C ASP A 27 -2.65 3.55 -17.85
N CYS A 28 -2.71 2.78 -18.93
CA CYS A 28 -2.59 1.32 -18.88
C CYS A 28 -1.25 0.87 -18.28
N LEU A 29 -0.13 1.46 -18.71
CA LEU A 29 1.21 1.14 -18.22
C LEU A 29 1.37 1.51 -16.73
N LYS A 30 0.85 2.67 -16.30
CA LYS A 30 0.83 3.06 -14.89
C LYS A 30 0.07 2.04 -14.04
N SER A 31 -1.11 1.62 -14.50
CA SER A 31 -1.91 0.59 -13.83
C SER A 31 -1.12 -0.72 -13.67
N TYR A 32 -0.47 -1.16 -14.76
CA TYR A 32 0.34 -2.37 -14.74
C TYR A 32 1.55 -2.28 -13.78
N ILE A 33 2.23 -1.13 -13.73
CA ILE A 33 3.34 -0.90 -12.78
C ILE A 33 2.85 -0.98 -11.34
N VAL A 34 1.67 -0.42 -11.03
CA VAL A 34 1.07 -0.50 -9.69
C VAL A 34 0.83 -1.96 -9.31
N ASP A 35 0.20 -2.74 -10.19
CA ASP A 35 -0.07 -4.15 -9.97
C ASP A 35 1.21 -4.97 -9.74
N LEU A 36 2.25 -4.73 -10.54
CA LEU A 36 3.53 -5.41 -10.38
C LEU A 36 4.21 -5.04 -9.05
N LYS A 37 4.25 -3.76 -8.68
CA LYS A 37 4.82 -3.31 -7.40
C LYS A 37 4.10 -3.93 -6.20
N GLN A 38 2.78 -4.06 -6.28
CA GLN A 38 1.99 -4.72 -5.24
C GLN A 38 2.31 -6.20 -5.08
N ARG A 39 2.66 -6.90 -6.18
CA ARG A 39 3.04 -8.33 -6.13
C ARG A 39 4.45 -8.56 -5.61
N MET A 40 5.40 -7.64 -5.83
CA MET A 40 6.80 -7.82 -5.43
C MET A 40 7.11 -7.53 -3.96
N THR A 41 6.27 -6.76 -3.27
CA THR A 41 6.50 -6.47 -1.84
C THR A 41 6.12 -7.70 -1.01
N VAL A 42 7.12 -8.34 -0.41
CA VAL A 42 6.97 -9.49 0.48
C VAL A 42 7.61 -9.13 1.80
N TYR A 43 6.89 -9.37 2.90
CA TYR A 43 7.44 -9.26 4.24
C TYR A 43 8.36 -10.47 4.49
N LEU A 44 9.63 -10.20 4.79
CA LEU A 44 10.63 -11.21 5.12
C LEU A 44 10.80 -11.30 6.65
N PRO A 45 10.34 -12.37 7.30
CA PRO A 45 10.46 -12.52 8.75
C PRO A 45 11.88 -12.94 9.17
N VAL A 46 12.21 -12.69 10.44
CA VAL A 46 13.35 -13.39 11.08
C VAL A 46 12.94 -14.83 11.36
N LYS A 47 13.72 -15.78 10.82
CA LYS A 47 13.39 -17.21 10.81
C LYS A 47 13.17 -17.81 12.20
N ASP A 48 13.90 -17.34 13.21
CA ASP A 48 13.85 -17.89 14.57
C ASP A 48 12.78 -17.24 15.46
N ASP A 49 12.02 -16.27 14.94
CA ASP A 49 10.93 -15.64 15.67
C ASP A 49 9.57 -16.20 15.19
N PRO A 50 8.84 -16.93 16.05
CA PRO A 50 7.54 -17.49 15.69
C PRO A 50 6.46 -16.41 15.49
N VAL A 51 6.50 -15.30 16.24
CA VAL A 51 5.55 -14.18 16.10
C VAL A 51 5.74 -13.54 14.73
N ASP A 52 6.99 -13.31 14.36
CA ASP A 52 7.36 -12.63 13.12
C ASP A 52 7.03 -13.47 11.88
N ARG A 53 7.28 -14.77 11.93
CA ARG A 53 6.89 -15.70 10.87
C ARG A 53 5.38 -15.69 10.64
N LYS A 54 4.61 -15.77 11.72
CA LYS A 54 3.15 -15.75 11.62
C LYS A 54 2.63 -14.40 11.15
N LEU A 55 3.30 -13.31 11.52
CA LEU A 55 2.98 -11.98 11.03
C LEU A 55 3.29 -11.84 9.53
N ALA A 56 4.41 -12.40 9.07
CA ALA A 56 4.74 -12.48 7.65
C ALA A 56 3.67 -13.23 6.86
N ASP A 57 3.23 -14.39 7.37
CA ASP A 57 2.16 -15.18 6.75
C ASP A 57 0.87 -14.37 6.65
N PHE A 58 0.53 -13.61 7.69
CA PHE A 58 -0.63 -12.71 7.68
C PHE A 58 -0.49 -11.61 6.62
N ILE A 59 0.63 -10.87 6.63
CA ILE A 59 0.87 -9.72 5.72
C ILE A 59 0.90 -10.20 4.26
N ASN A 60 1.64 -11.28 3.99
CA ASN A 60 1.87 -11.75 2.62
C ASN A 60 0.61 -12.34 1.97
N ASN A 61 -0.30 -12.92 2.77
CA ASN A 61 -1.55 -13.52 2.30
C ASN A 61 -2.79 -12.60 2.46
N PHE A 62 -2.61 -11.35 2.88
CA PHE A 62 -3.72 -10.44 3.06
C PHE A 62 -4.38 -10.10 1.71
N GLN A 63 -5.68 -10.39 1.57
CA GLN A 63 -6.40 -10.29 0.28
C GLN A 63 -6.41 -8.88 -0.30
N ASP A 64 -6.52 -7.86 0.55
CA ASP A 64 -6.56 -6.46 0.13
C ASP A 64 -5.24 -5.76 0.45
N ARG A 65 -4.23 -5.99 -0.40
CA ARG A 65 -2.90 -5.35 -0.26
C ARG A 65 -2.96 -3.82 -0.32
N ASN A 66 -4.03 -3.22 -0.85
CA ASN A 66 -4.21 -1.76 -0.84
C ASN A 66 -4.44 -1.20 0.57
N LYS A 67 -4.97 -2.00 1.49
CA LYS A 67 -5.10 -1.64 2.90
C LYS A 67 -3.78 -1.72 3.67
N LEU A 68 -2.77 -2.40 3.12
CA LEU A 68 -1.43 -2.51 3.72
C LEU A 68 -0.52 -1.30 3.40
N LYS A 69 -1.08 -0.12 3.09
CA LYS A 69 -0.29 1.13 3.00
C LYS A 69 0.48 1.41 4.30
N ILE A 70 -0.07 0.97 5.43
CA ILE A 70 0.60 0.94 6.73
C ILE A 70 0.94 -0.52 7.06
N MET A 71 2.22 -0.87 7.05
CA MET A 71 2.69 -2.21 7.41
C MET A 71 3.27 -2.23 8.83
N PHE A 72 3.39 -3.43 9.39
CA PHE A 72 4.17 -3.66 10.60
C PHE A 72 5.66 -3.69 10.24
N LEU A 73 6.46 -2.86 10.88
CA LEU A 73 7.91 -2.92 10.81
C LEU A 73 8.44 -3.49 12.13
N ARG A 74 9.26 -4.54 12.07
CA ARG A 74 9.84 -5.12 13.28
C ARG A 74 10.92 -4.19 13.85
N GLU A 75 10.84 -3.88 15.14
CA GLU A 75 11.94 -3.24 15.87
C GLU A 75 12.78 -4.29 16.62
N LYS A 76 12.12 -5.16 17.37
CA LYS A 76 12.74 -6.23 18.16
C LYS A 76 11.70 -7.33 18.45
N PRO A 77 12.05 -8.48 19.07
CA PRO A 77 11.08 -9.50 19.44
C PRO A 77 9.89 -8.89 20.18
N ASP A 78 8.68 -9.30 19.78
CA ASP A 78 7.39 -8.84 20.31
C ASP A 78 7.08 -7.33 20.17
N LEU A 79 7.94 -6.52 19.55
CA LEU A 79 7.74 -5.07 19.39
C LEU A 79 7.88 -4.64 17.94
N TYR A 80 6.82 -4.01 17.46
CA TYR A 80 6.64 -3.60 16.08
C TYR A 80 6.23 -2.14 16.00
N GLN A 81 6.51 -1.51 14.89
CA GLN A 81 6.00 -0.20 14.53
C GLN A 81 4.86 -0.38 13.52
N PHE A 82 3.73 0.26 13.78
CA PHE A 82 2.58 0.34 12.89
C PHE A 82 2.25 1.83 12.66
N GLY A 83 2.68 2.37 11.52
CA GLY A 83 2.64 3.80 11.25
C GLY A 83 3.41 4.60 12.31
N SER A 84 2.72 5.48 13.01
CA SER A 84 3.24 6.29 14.12
C SER A 84 3.25 5.57 15.47
N LYS A 85 2.70 4.35 15.59
CA LYS A 85 2.52 3.63 16.86
C LYS A 85 3.56 2.52 17.05
N LYS A 86 4.10 2.42 18.26
CA LYS A 86 4.79 1.21 18.72
C LYS A 86 3.78 0.26 19.34
N VAL A 87 3.76 -0.98 18.88
CA VAL A 87 2.78 -2.00 19.26
C VAL A 87 3.49 -3.27 19.67
N SER A 88 2.98 -3.92 20.72
CA SER A 88 3.47 -5.22 21.13
C SER A 88 2.58 -6.32 20.55
N ILE A 89 3.19 -7.30 19.90
CA ILE A 89 2.49 -8.42 19.26
C ILE A 89 2.97 -9.71 19.92
N LYS A 90 2.04 -10.61 20.22
CA LYS A 90 2.34 -11.93 20.77
C LYS A 90 1.45 -13.00 20.14
N ILE A 91 1.83 -14.25 20.30
CA ILE A 91 0.98 -15.40 20.02
C ILE A 91 0.27 -15.81 21.32
N ASP A 92 -1.05 -15.98 21.29
CA ASP A 92 -1.81 -16.46 22.44
C ASP A 92 -1.75 -17.99 22.59
N ALA A 93 -2.35 -18.52 23.67
CA ALA A 93 -2.37 -19.95 23.95
C ALA A 93 -3.10 -20.79 22.87
N GLN A 94 -3.96 -20.16 22.06
CA GLN A 94 -4.66 -20.79 20.93
C GLN A 94 -3.85 -20.69 19.63
N GLY A 95 -2.66 -20.08 19.69
CA GLY A 95 -1.78 -19.87 18.55
C GLY A 95 -2.10 -18.60 17.75
N ASN A 96 -3.05 -17.75 18.15
CA ASN A 96 -3.45 -16.59 17.35
C ASN A 96 -2.59 -15.37 17.65
N LEU A 97 -2.32 -14.54 16.63
CA LEU A 97 -1.63 -13.27 16.84
C LEU A 97 -2.56 -12.28 17.55
N LYS A 98 -2.01 -11.63 18.58
CA LYS A 98 -2.69 -10.63 19.40
C LYS A 98 -1.83 -9.38 19.54
N VAL A 99 -2.44 -8.21 19.34
CA VAL A 99 -1.82 -6.90 19.53
C VAL A 99 -2.27 -6.33 20.87
N LYS A 100 -1.31 -5.95 21.71
CA LYS A 100 -1.58 -5.28 22.99
C LYS A 100 -2.06 -3.85 22.75
N VAL A 101 -3.19 -3.51 23.35
CA VAL A 101 -3.78 -2.17 23.35
C VAL A 101 -4.13 -1.74 24.78
N GLY A 102 -4.52 -0.48 24.98
CA GLY A 102 -4.86 0.03 26.31
C GLY A 102 -5.98 -0.75 27.02
N GLY A 103 -6.92 -1.31 26.26
CA GLY A 103 -8.05 -2.11 26.77
C GLY A 103 -7.83 -3.62 26.81
N GLY A 104 -6.61 -4.12 26.59
CA GLY A 104 -6.31 -5.56 26.56
C GLY A 104 -5.62 -5.99 25.28
N PHE A 105 -6.22 -6.89 24.53
CA PHE A 105 -5.65 -7.46 23.31
C PHE A 105 -6.69 -7.51 22.18
N LEU A 106 -6.29 -7.10 20.99
CA LEU A 106 -7.05 -7.29 19.75
C LEU A 106 -6.41 -8.38 18.90
N THR A 107 -7.17 -9.03 18.03
CA THR A 107 -6.58 -9.77 16.91
C THR A 107 -5.87 -8.82 15.95
N ILE A 108 -4.96 -9.34 15.13
CA ILE A 108 -4.29 -8.53 14.11
C ILE A 108 -5.31 -7.91 13.13
N THR A 109 -6.32 -8.67 12.70
CA THR A 109 -7.35 -8.18 11.78
C THR A 109 -8.13 -7.00 12.39
N GLU A 110 -8.64 -7.15 13.60
CA GLU A 110 -9.37 -6.08 14.31
C GLU A 110 -8.48 -4.84 14.50
N PHE A 111 -7.19 -5.04 14.82
CA PHE A 111 -6.25 -3.95 14.96
C PHE A 111 -6.04 -3.21 13.63
N VAL A 112 -5.77 -3.93 12.54
CA VAL A 112 -5.57 -3.33 11.22
C VAL A 112 -6.81 -2.56 10.79
N ASP A 113 -8.02 -3.11 10.93
CA ASP A 113 -9.26 -2.45 10.53
C ASP A 113 -9.53 -1.17 11.33
N GLN A 114 -9.23 -1.16 12.63
CA GLN A 114 -9.45 0.02 13.48
C GLN A 114 -8.39 1.11 13.28
N TYR A 115 -7.12 0.74 13.12
CA TYR A 115 -6.01 1.70 13.17
C TYR A 115 -5.51 2.14 11.80
N THR A 116 -5.73 1.37 10.73
CA THR A 116 -5.27 1.76 9.38
C THR A 116 -5.86 3.09 8.92
N PRO A 117 -7.19 3.36 9.00
CA PRO A 117 -7.74 4.64 8.55
C PRO A 117 -7.14 5.83 9.29
N ILE A 118 -6.90 5.67 10.60
CA ILE A 118 -6.32 6.71 11.47
C ILE A 118 -4.87 7.02 11.05
N GLU A 119 -4.07 5.99 10.76
CA GLU A 119 -2.68 6.18 10.36
C GLU A 119 -2.56 6.73 8.93
N VAL A 120 -3.47 6.35 8.03
CA VAL A 120 -3.56 6.94 6.68
C VAL A 120 -3.89 8.44 6.76
N GLU A 121 -4.89 8.83 7.56
CA GLU A 121 -5.26 10.24 7.74
C GLU A 121 -4.08 11.06 8.29
N LYS A 122 -3.30 10.50 9.22
CA LYS A 122 -2.08 11.16 9.73
C LYS A 122 -1.01 11.33 8.65
N LEU A 123 -0.78 10.30 7.84
CA LEU A 123 0.19 10.37 6.75
C LEU A 123 -0.21 11.43 5.72
N GLU A 124 -1.49 11.52 5.37
CA GLU A 124 -2.00 12.51 4.43
C GLU A 124 -1.82 13.95 4.96
N LYS A 125 -2.08 14.16 6.26
CA LYS A 125 -1.83 15.46 6.91
C LYS A 125 -0.35 15.86 6.93
N LEU A 126 0.56 14.89 7.12
CA LEU A 126 2.00 15.14 7.09
C LEU A 126 2.54 15.38 5.67
N GLY A 127 1.96 14.70 4.66
CA GLY A 127 2.30 14.90 3.24
C GLY A 127 1.74 16.20 2.65
N GLY A 128 0.67 16.75 3.24
CA GLY A 128 0.02 17.99 2.80
C GLY A 128 0.67 19.30 3.25
N HIS A 129 1.89 19.27 3.80
CA HIS A 129 2.68 20.47 4.13
C HIS A 129 3.87 20.68 3.18
N GLY A 130 3.86 20.00 2.03
CA GLY A 130 4.90 20.04 1.01
C GLY A 130 4.48 20.66 -0.33
N GLN A 131 3.41 21.45 -0.39
CA GLN A 131 3.05 22.28 -1.55
C GLN A 131 2.48 23.63 -1.10
#